data_AF-K9RIM5-F1
#
_entry.id   AF-K9RIM5-F1
#
_cell.length_a   1.000
_cell.length_b   1.000
_cell.length_c   1.000
_cell.angle_alpha   90.00
_cell.angle_beta   90.00
_cell.angle_gamma   90.00
#
_symmetry.space_group_name_H-M   'P 1'
#
loop_
_entity.id
_entity.type
_entity.pdbx_description
1 polymer ?
#
loop_
_entity_poly.entity_id
_entity_poly.type
_entity_poly.pdbx_seq_one_letter_code
_entity_poly.pdbx_strand_id
1 'polypeptide(L)'
;MKREVFNYPPSVEVLKILTAGSLKQNLAKAVRIWVILRSIYGDESDEVKLELKEEFSFLEWRDLFFIDAKKYHQRDCIPNLHYVNQLNQNFIKEECRCAIKLKQWLFESSLRIDENHWCQSLKKYYSFEGDELNNLLQGGIAKNKSQHIQSEVKSLTVNKKFSKSLPEGRLFAVTGRNLKDNDFQSLVNLGWLNIKKYSGKVIYTKVNRFPEVFLSSLKNKEITSEQFTNHELSAFNNSLSQPINGIQRFFIHAEYIVHSSLNEHIELLQQKIKSLWKRDKVPLVKLNYRSAKLYQETIDCIVYPVCIYYYKRAPYLFAYGQIPQSNRKNPWSKIDWYDYRLDKIINLDELNKLDSNADNLDIPKHFLDKCYGKYPPNPDEIKDKMSAVWGFDIHKPQALLILRFDQYFYGNYIEGTERDDMFHKITRKQVEKLIKSYTPKASLEQKQLISTVQSRSEYDIYCKIDYRVDDNNIVMRLRAWCPNVEVIFPLDLRDRMRREMQEAYFMHR
;
A
#
# COMPACT_ATOMS: atom_id res chain seq x y z
N MET A 1 -20.78 38.93 -10.84
CA MET A 1 -19.74 38.31 -10.00
C MET A 1 -18.59 37.90 -10.89
N LYS A 2 -17.34 38.25 -10.53
CA LYS A 2 -16.14 37.81 -11.25
C LYS A 2 -15.96 36.30 -11.01
N ARG A 3 -15.79 35.50 -12.06
CA ARG A 3 -15.54 34.05 -11.96
C ARG A 3 -14.17 33.82 -11.34
N GLU A 4 -14.06 32.79 -10.50
CA GLU A 4 -12.78 32.35 -9.93
C GLU A 4 -11.83 31.84 -11.01
N VAL A 5 -10.54 32.14 -10.85
CA VAL A 5 -9.48 31.78 -11.80
C VAL A 5 -8.68 30.62 -11.24
N PHE A 6 -8.46 29.57 -12.03
CA PHE A 6 -7.73 28.37 -11.63
C PHE A 6 -6.22 28.58 -11.87
N ASN A 7 -5.55 29.17 -10.89
CA ASN A 7 -4.10 29.45 -10.92
C ASN A 7 -3.34 28.66 -9.84
N TYR A 8 -3.67 27.37 -9.70
CA TYR A 8 -3.01 26.49 -8.74
C TYR A 8 -1.88 25.72 -9.43
N PRO A 9 -0.63 25.77 -8.93
CA PRO A 9 0.45 24.96 -9.47
C PRO A 9 0.10 23.47 -9.33
N PRO A 10 0.69 22.57 -10.13
CA PRO A 10 0.42 21.14 -10.08
C PRO A 10 1.11 20.49 -8.87
N SER A 11 0.95 21.06 -7.67
CA SER A 11 1.50 20.52 -6.44
C SER A 11 0.88 19.17 -6.11
N VAL A 12 1.59 18.35 -5.34
CA VAL A 12 1.12 17.02 -4.93
C VAL A 12 -0.24 17.11 -4.24
N GLU A 13 -0.45 18.14 -3.43
CA GLU A 13 -1.69 18.39 -2.69
C GLU A 13 -2.84 18.73 -3.64
N VAL A 14 -2.61 19.63 -4.60
CA VAL A 14 -3.62 19.99 -5.62
C VAL A 14 -3.99 18.75 -6.42
N LEU A 15 -3.00 18.00 -6.93
CA LEU A 15 -3.25 16.83 -7.77
C LEU A 15 -3.97 15.69 -7.01
N LYS A 16 -3.69 15.50 -5.72
CA LYS A 16 -4.40 14.53 -4.87
C LYS A 16 -5.90 14.84 -4.76
N ILE A 17 -6.30 16.10 -4.76
CA ILE A 17 -7.71 16.49 -4.64
C ILE A 17 -8.45 16.29 -5.99
N LEU A 18 -7.74 16.35 -7.11
CA LEU A 18 -8.32 16.28 -8.46
C LEU A 18 -8.68 14.87 -8.94
N THR A 19 -8.30 13.82 -8.20
CA THR A 19 -8.67 12.44 -8.53
C THR A 19 -8.99 11.64 -7.27
N ALA A 20 -10.01 10.78 -7.34
CA ALA A 20 -10.22 9.77 -6.32
C ALA A 20 -9.11 8.70 -6.35
N GLY A 21 -8.64 8.29 -5.16
CA GLY A 21 -7.61 7.27 -5.00
C GLY A 21 -6.18 7.81 -4.94
N SER A 22 -5.20 6.92 -4.97
CA SER A 22 -3.78 7.30 -4.82
C SER A 22 -3.25 8.05 -6.04
N LEU A 23 -2.53 9.15 -5.77
CA LEU A 23 -1.83 9.90 -6.80
C LEU A 23 -0.73 9.04 -7.48
N LYS A 24 -0.10 8.10 -6.76
CA LYS A 24 0.88 7.15 -7.33
C LYS A 24 0.27 6.30 -8.46
N GLN A 25 -1.03 6.02 -8.41
CA GLN A 25 -1.75 5.23 -9.41
C GLN A 25 -2.49 6.08 -10.45
N ASN A 26 -2.83 7.32 -10.10
CA ASN A 26 -3.68 8.20 -10.91
C ASN A 26 -2.98 9.46 -11.40
N LEU A 27 -1.65 9.56 -11.30
CA LEU A 27 -0.89 10.76 -11.64
C LEU A 27 -1.24 11.29 -13.03
N ALA A 28 -1.23 10.43 -14.05
CA ALA A 28 -1.55 10.84 -15.41
C ALA A 28 -2.97 11.44 -15.53
N LYS A 29 -3.95 10.88 -14.82
CA LYS A 29 -5.32 11.40 -14.81
C LYS A 29 -5.40 12.73 -14.05
N ALA A 30 -4.75 12.83 -12.90
CA ALA A 30 -4.74 14.05 -12.09
C ALA A 30 -4.13 15.23 -12.86
N VAL A 31 -3.02 14.99 -13.55
CA VAL A 31 -2.38 16.03 -14.38
C VAL A 31 -3.25 16.38 -15.59
N ARG A 32 -3.91 15.40 -16.25
CA ARG A 32 -4.88 15.73 -17.33
C ARG A 32 -6.01 16.61 -16.83
N ILE A 33 -6.63 16.26 -15.69
CA ILE A 33 -7.71 17.06 -15.10
C ILE A 33 -7.21 18.46 -14.77
N TRP A 34 -6.01 18.59 -14.19
CA TRP A 34 -5.38 19.88 -13.90
C TRP A 34 -5.19 20.73 -15.17
N VAL A 35 -4.67 20.15 -16.27
CA VAL A 35 -4.53 20.87 -17.55
C VAL A 35 -5.89 21.25 -18.13
N ILE A 36 -6.90 20.38 -18.06
CA ILE A 36 -8.26 20.68 -18.54
C ILE A 36 -8.85 21.84 -17.73
N LEU A 37 -8.67 21.86 -16.41
CA LEU A 37 -9.12 22.97 -15.56
C LEU A 37 -8.45 24.29 -15.94
N ARG A 38 -7.14 24.32 -16.19
CA ARG A 38 -6.46 25.50 -16.72
C ARG A 38 -7.02 25.94 -18.07
N SER A 39 -7.31 24.99 -18.97
CA SER A 39 -7.86 25.32 -20.29
C SER A 39 -9.26 25.97 -20.23
N ILE A 40 -10.05 25.69 -19.18
CA ILE A 40 -11.41 26.21 -19.01
C ILE A 40 -11.41 27.46 -18.11
N TYR A 41 -10.68 27.41 -16.99
CA TYR A 41 -10.74 28.34 -15.86
C TYR A 41 -9.44 29.09 -15.58
N GLY A 42 -8.36 28.83 -16.33
CA GLY A 42 -7.09 29.54 -16.20
C GLY A 42 -7.22 31.03 -16.48
N ASP A 43 -6.18 31.76 -16.09
CA ASP A 43 -6.03 33.19 -16.39
C ASP A 43 -5.97 33.45 -17.90
N GLU A 44 -6.28 34.67 -18.34
CA GLU A 44 -6.20 35.06 -19.75
C GLU A 44 -4.77 34.96 -20.30
N SER A 45 -3.76 35.05 -19.42
CA SER A 45 -2.35 34.83 -19.76
C SER A 45 -1.91 33.36 -19.73
N ASP A 46 -2.79 32.42 -19.39
CA ASP A 46 -2.45 31.00 -19.31
C ASP A 46 -2.31 30.37 -20.71
N GLU A 47 -1.14 29.80 -21.00
CA GLU A 47 -0.79 29.17 -22.28
C GLU A 47 -1.77 28.09 -22.78
N VAL A 48 -2.53 27.46 -21.86
CA VAL A 48 -3.51 26.43 -22.23
C VAL A 48 -4.95 26.92 -22.26
N LYS A 49 -5.21 28.16 -21.85
CA LYS A 49 -6.55 28.77 -21.82
C LYS A 49 -7.20 28.70 -23.20
N LEU A 50 -8.48 28.38 -23.22
CA LEU A 50 -9.30 28.33 -24.43
C LEU A 50 -10.45 29.32 -24.36
N GLU A 51 -10.74 29.93 -25.50
CA GLU A 51 -11.91 30.78 -25.73
C GLU A 51 -13.19 29.96 -25.87
N LEU A 52 -13.59 29.31 -24.78
CA LEU A 52 -14.82 28.54 -24.70
C LEU A 52 -15.99 29.40 -24.22
N LYS A 53 -17.15 29.21 -24.83
CA LYS A 53 -18.42 29.77 -24.36
C LYS A 53 -18.78 29.24 -22.96
N GLU A 54 -19.74 29.89 -22.32
CA GLU A 54 -20.32 29.46 -21.03
C GLU A 54 -20.87 28.04 -21.06
N GLU A 55 -21.49 27.69 -22.18
CA GLU A 55 -21.93 26.35 -22.50
C GLU A 55 -21.14 25.84 -23.70
N PHE A 56 -20.57 24.64 -23.57
CA PHE A 56 -19.73 24.06 -24.61
C PHE A 56 -19.84 22.54 -24.61
N SER A 57 -19.57 21.92 -25.75
CA SER A 57 -19.49 20.48 -25.94
C SER A 57 -18.06 19.98 -25.81
N PHE A 58 -17.89 18.68 -25.56
CA PHE A 58 -16.57 18.05 -25.60
C PHE A 58 -15.86 18.25 -26.95
N LEU A 59 -16.61 18.27 -28.06
CA LEU A 59 -16.03 18.44 -29.40
C LEU A 59 -15.49 19.85 -29.61
N GLU A 60 -16.18 20.88 -29.08
CA GLU A 60 -15.68 22.26 -29.13
C GLU A 60 -14.42 22.43 -28.29
N TRP A 61 -14.37 21.85 -27.08
CA TRP A 61 -13.13 21.83 -26.29
C TRP A 61 -12.01 21.12 -27.03
N ARG A 62 -12.26 19.93 -27.59
CA ARG A 62 -11.28 19.13 -28.33
C ARG A 62 -10.71 19.89 -29.53
N ASP A 63 -11.59 20.51 -30.33
CA ASP A 63 -11.21 21.20 -31.57
C ASP A 63 -10.40 22.47 -31.30
N LEU A 64 -10.55 23.08 -30.12
CA LEU A 64 -9.72 24.20 -29.67
C LEU A 64 -8.43 23.74 -28.98
N PHE A 65 -8.45 22.60 -28.28
CA PHE A 65 -7.30 22.11 -27.51
C PHE A 65 -6.26 21.39 -28.38
N PHE A 66 -6.69 20.64 -29.39
CA PHE A 66 -5.81 19.88 -30.27
C PHE A 66 -5.74 20.47 -31.68
N ILE A 67 -4.53 20.52 -32.20
CA ILE A 67 -4.25 20.86 -33.59
C ILE A 67 -4.85 19.78 -34.50
N ASP A 68 -5.50 20.20 -35.59
CA ASP A 68 -6.12 19.29 -36.57
C ASP A 68 -6.95 18.18 -35.91
N ALA A 69 -7.68 18.51 -34.83
CA ALA A 69 -8.45 17.56 -34.03
C ALA A 69 -9.39 16.69 -34.88
N LYS A 70 -9.92 17.26 -35.97
CA LYS A 70 -10.78 16.55 -36.92
C LYS A 70 -10.03 15.43 -37.66
N LYS A 71 -8.73 15.57 -37.91
CA LYS A 71 -7.93 14.54 -38.59
C LYS A 71 -7.38 13.51 -37.62
N TYR A 72 -6.85 13.94 -36.48
CA TYR A 72 -6.07 13.07 -35.58
C TYR A 72 -6.83 12.64 -34.31
N HIS A 73 -7.94 13.30 -33.94
CA HIS A 73 -8.67 13.09 -32.69
C HIS A 73 -10.18 12.82 -32.88
N GLN A 74 -10.60 12.36 -34.07
CA GLN A 74 -12.00 11.99 -34.35
C GLN A 74 -12.38 10.57 -33.96
N ARG A 75 -11.45 9.61 -34.12
CA ARG A 75 -11.71 8.20 -33.85
C ARG A 75 -11.44 7.91 -32.38
N ASP A 76 -12.10 6.89 -31.82
CA ASP A 76 -11.80 6.38 -30.48
C ASP A 76 -10.50 5.56 -30.49
N CYS A 77 -9.41 6.19 -30.94
CA CYS A 77 -8.08 5.63 -31.01
C CYS A 77 -7.09 6.61 -30.38
N ILE A 78 -5.93 6.06 -29.99
CA ILE A 78 -4.81 6.87 -29.52
C ILE A 78 -4.26 7.66 -30.73
N PRO A 79 -4.09 8.98 -30.63
CA PRO A 79 -3.57 9.79 -31.74
C PRO A 79 -2.09 9.48 -32.00
N ASN A 80 -1.76 9.33 -33.29
CA ASN A 80 -0.37 9.32 -33.73
C ASN A 80 0.27 10.69 -33.45
N LEU A 81 1.59 10.69 -33.28
CA LEU A 81 2.36 11.92 -33.13
C LEU A 81 2.18 12.79 -34.38
N HIS A 82 1.82 14.06 -34.20
CA HIS A 82 1.62 15.01 -35.29
C HIS A 82 1.97 16.44 -34.86
N TYR A 83 2.30 17.26 -35.85
CA TYR A 83 2.83 18.62 -35.73
C TYR A 83 2.19 19.51 -36.79
N VAL A 84 2.16 20.83 -36.55
CA VAL A 84 1.85 21.79 -37.63
C VAL A 84 3.12 22.09 -38.40
N ASN A 85 3.04 21.99 -39.73
CA ASN A 85 3.92 22.73 -40.63
C ASN A 85 3.09 23.87 -41.20
N GLN A 86 3.32 25.12 -40.78
CA GLN A 86 2.67 26.24 -41.45
C GLN A 86 3.29 26.37 -42.85
N LEU A 87 2.50 26.07 -43.88
CA LEU A 87 2.79 26.45 -45.25
C LEU A 87 2.62 27.98 -45.35
N ASN A 88 3.68 28.72 -45.02
CA ASN A 88 4.11 29.99 -45.64
C ASN A 88 5.21 30.66 -44.79
N GLN A 89 6.45 30.54 -45.29
CA GLN A 89 7.64 31.36 -45.06
C GLN A 89 8.19 31.64 -43.64
N ASN A 90 7.65 31.10 -42.55
CA ASN A 90 8.39 31.01 -41.28
C ASN A 90 8.09 29.68 -40.58
N PHE A 91 9.07 28.77 -40.59
CA PHE A 91 8.95 27.44 -39.97
C PHE A 91 8.97 27.56 -38.44
N ILE A 92 7.80 27.73 -37.82
CA ILE A 92 7.62 27.43 -36.40
C ILE A 92 6.85 26.11 -36.32
N LYS A 93 7.56 25.05 -35.91
CA LYS A 93 6.96 23.73 -35.66
C LYS A 93 6.28 23.76 -34.29
N GLU A 94 4.99 24.09 -34.25
CA GLU A 94 4.22 23.96 -33.02
C GLU A 94 3.77 22.51 -32.82
N GLU A 95 4.16 21.93 -31.69
CA GLU A 95 3.76 20.58 -31.32
C GLU A 95 2.31 20.57 -30.82
N CYS A 96 1.50 19.63 -31.32
CA CYS A 96 0.16 19.44 -30.78
C CYS A 96 0.23 19.10 -29.29
N ARG A 97 -0.70 19.60 -28.47
CA ARG A 97 -0.74 19.33 -27.01
C ARG A 97 -0.80 17.84 -26.65
N CYS A 98 -1.14 16.96 -27.60
CA CYS A 98 -1.06 15.50 -27.42
C CYS A 98 0.35 14.91 -27.51
N ALA A 99 1.33 15.66 -28.00
CA ALA A 99 2.75 15.31 -28.05
C ALA A 99 3.44 15.55 -26.70
N ILE A 100 2.92 16.49 -25.89
CA ILE A 100 3.52 16.93 -24.64
C ILE A 100 3.48 15.80 -23.61
N LYS A 101 4.64 15.51 -23.01
CA LYS A 101 4.82 14.44 -22.02
C LYS A 101 4.32 14.85 -20.64
N LEU A 102 3.96 13.86 -19.82
CA LEU A 102 3.54 14.05 -18.43
C LEU A 102 4.51 14.92 -17.63
N LYS A 103 5.81 14.61 -17.71
CA LYS A 103 6.87 15.35 -17.02
C LYS A 103 6.94 16.82 -17.44
N GLN A 104 6.76 17.10 -18.73
CA GLN A 104 6.76 18.47 -19.25
C GLN A 104 5.53 19.25 -18.74
N TRP A 105 4.34 18.63 -18.73
CA TRP A 105 3.16 19.24 -18.13
C TRP A 105 3.32 19.60 -16.65
N LEU A 106 4.04 18.77 -15.89
CA LEU A 106 4.29 19.00 -14.47
C LEU A 106 5.28 20.14 -14.22
N PHE A 107 6.37 20.22 -14.98
CA PHE A 107 7.52 21.05 -14.59
C PHE A 107 7.86 22.19 -15.56
N GLU A 108 7.41 22.12 -16.82
CA GLU A 108 7.75 23.11 -17.86
C GLU A 108 6.63 24.15 -18.10
N SER A 109 5.48 24.01 -17.44
CA SER A 109 4.34 24.92 -17.59
C SER A 109 4.56 26.32 -17.01
N SER A 110 3.69 27.28 -17.35
CA SER A 110 3.71 28.63 -16.77
C SER A 110 3.54 28.66 -15.23
N LEU A 111 2.89 27.65 -14.64
CA LEU A 111 2.74 27.47 -13.19
C LEU A 111 3.86 26.58 -12.64
N ARG A 112 5.11 26.97 -12.90
CA ARG A 112 6.32 26.19 -12.59
C ARG A 112 6.35 25.73 -11.14
N ILE A 113 6.71 24.46 -10.96
CA ILE A 113 7.06 23.87 -9.68
C ILE A 113 8.40 23.17 -9.82
N ASP A 114 9.26 23.31 -8.81
CA ASP A 114 10.56 22.65 -8.80
C ASP A 114 10.39 21.12 -8.74
N GLU A 115 11.04 20.41 -9.66
CA GLU A 115 10.93 18.94 -9.77
C GLU A 115 11.42 18.25 -8.50
N ASN A 116 12.54 18.71 -7.91
CA ASN A 116 13.11 18.09 -6.72
C ASN A 116 12.18 18.26 -5.52
N HIS A 117 11.68 19.46 -5.29
CA HIS A 117 10.72 19.76 -4.23
C HIS A 117 9.42 18.96 -4.42
N TRP A 118 8.89 18.90 -5.65
CA TRP A 118 7.69 18.11 -5.94
C TRP A 118 7.90 16.62 -5.65
N CYS A 119 9.04 16.07 -6.08
CA CYS A 119 9.41 14.68 -5.79
C CYS A 119 9.54 14.42 -4.28
N GLN A 120 10.15 15.34 -3.53
CA GLN A 120 10.25 15.25 -2.07
C GLN A 120 8.87 15.27 -1.41
N SER A 121 7.98 16.17 -1.83
CA SER A 121 6.60 16.22 -1.34
C SER A 121 5.83 14.94 -1.66
N LEU A 122 6.03 14.35 -2.85
CA LEU A 122 5.38 13.09 -3.20
C LEU A 122 5.87 11.94 -2.32
N LYS A 123 7.18 11.89 -2.03
CA LYS A 123 7.80 10.90 -1.13
C LYS A 123 7.31 10.97 0.32
N LYS A 124 6.76 12.11 0.76
CA LYS A 124 6.11 12.22 2.07
C LYS A 124 4.83 11.39 2.16
N TYR A 125 4.16 11.15 1.03
CA TYR A 125 2.89 10.43 0.97
C TYR A 125 3.02 8.99 0.48
N TYR A 126 4.07 8.67 -0.27
CA TYR A 126 4.23 7.37 -0.91
C TYR A 126 5.67 6.89 -0.85
N SER A 127 5.87 5.62 -0.50
CA SER A 127 7.15 4.93 -0.64
C SER A 127 7.41 4.58 -2.10
N PHE A 128 8.66 4.74 -2.53
CA PHE A 128 9.13 4.39 -3.87
C PHE A 128 10.40 3.54 -3.75
N GLU A 129 10.44 2.43 -4.48
CA GLU A 129 11.61 1.57 -4.56
C GLU A 129 12.32 1.73 -5.92
N GLY A 130 13.65 1.78 -5.93
CA GLY A 130 14.45 1.88 -7.16
C GLY A 130 13.98 3.01 -8.09
N ASP A 131 13.74 2.67 -9.35
CA ASP A 131 13.30 3.62 -10.40
C ASP A 131 11.78 3.84 -10.47
N GLU A 132 11.00 3.40 -9.47
CA GLU A 132 9.53 3.54 -9.50
C GLU A 132 9.05 4.98 -9.70
N LEU A 133 9.71 5.95 -9.05
CA LEU A 133 9.36 7.36 -9.19
C LEU A 133 9.67 7.89 -10.60
N ASN A 134 10.82 7.49 -11.15
CA ASN A 134 11.20 7.86 -12.52
C ASN A 134 10.23 7.24 -13.53
N ASN A 135 9.86 5.97 -13.34
CA ASN A 135 8.86 5.29 -14.16
C ASN A 135 7.48 5.94 -14.06
N LEU A 136 7.07 6.39 -12.87
CA LEU A 136 5.83 7.12 -12.66
C LEU A 136 5.82 8.44 -13.43
N LEU A 137 6.91 9.21 -13.37
CA LEU A 137 7.04 10.49 -14.06
C LEU A 137 7.15 10.35 -15.59
N GLN A 138 7.76 9.26 -16.07
CA GLN A 138 7.92 9.00 -17.50
C GLN A 138 6.69 8.35 -18.14
N GLY A 139 6.09 7.35 -17.48
CA GLY A 139 5.05 6.49 -18.07
C GLY A 139 3.66 6.63 -17.43
N GLY A 140 3.53 7.43 -16.36
CA GLY A 140 2.28 7.60 -15.61
C GLY A 140 1.93 6.43 -14.68
N ILE A 141 2.83 5.46 -14.50
CA ILE A 141 2.67 4.30 -13.61
C ILE A 141 3.98 3.99 -12.88
N ALA A 142 3.91 3.73 -11.58
CA ALA A 142 4.98 3.04 -10.86
C ALA A 142 4.93 1.53 -11.18
N LYS A 143 5.87 1.01 -11.97
CA LYS A 143 5.95 -0.43 -12.28
C LYS A 143 6.34 -1.21 -11.01
N ASN A 144 5.47 -2.09 -10.54
CA ASN A 144 5.84 -3.09 -9.52
C ASN A 144 6.64 -4.23 -10.20
N LYS A 145 7.64 -4.79 -9.50
CA LYS A 145 8.50 -5.89 -9.98
C LYS A 145 7.75 -7.14 -10.47
N SER A 146 6.47 -7.31 -10.14
CA SER A 146 5.64 -8.47 -10.50
C SER A 146 5.25 -8.57 -11.99
N GLN A 147 5.52 -7.55 -12.83
CA GLN A 147 5.11 -7.57 -14.25
C GLN A 147 6.18 -8.05 -15.24
N HIS A 148 7.38 -8.42 -14.80
CA HIS A 148 8.46 -8.76 -15.74
C HIS A 148 8.37 -10.14 -16.40
N ILE A 149 7.42 -11.01 -16.03
CA ILE A 149 7.35 -12.38 -16.59
C ILE A 149 6.35 -12.53 -17.77
N GLN A 150 5.49 -11.54 -18.05
CA GLN A 150 4.45 -11.68 -19.10
C GLN A 150 4.71 -10.92 -20.41
N SER A 151 5.91 -10.36 -20.64
CA SER A 151 6.13 -9.49 -21.80
C SER A 151 6.85 -10.10 -23.00
N GLU A 152 7.12 -11.42 -23.04
CA GLU A 152 7.79 -12.04 -24.19
C GLU A 152 7.03 -13.12 -24.96
N VAL A 153 5.79 -13.48 -24.60
CA VAL A 153 5.07 -14.50 -25.38
C VAL A 153 3.60 -14.14 -25.60
N LYS A 154 3.35 -13.46 -26.72
CA LYS A 154 2.22 -13.58 -27.67
C LYS A 154 1.75 -12.23 -28.20
N SER A 155 2.29 -11.92 -29.38
CA SER A 155 1.58 -11.16 -30.40
C SER A 155 0.27 -11.87 -30.76
N LEU A 156 -0.73 -11.04 -31.07
CA LEU A 156 -2.01 -11.36 -31.71
C LEU A 156 -3.18 -11.66 -30.74
N THR A 157 -4.15 -10.74 -30.79
CA THR A 157 -5.52 -10.82 -30.26
C THR A 157 -5.70 -10.87 -28.74
N VAL A 158 -5.58 -9.70 -28.10
CA VAL A 158 -6.23 -9.43 -26.80
C VAL A 158 -6.99 -8.10 -26.90
N ASN A 159 -8.25 -8.12 -26.48
CA ASN A 159 -9.15 -6.96 -26.39
C ASN A 159 -8.47 -5.76 -25.73
N LYS A 160 -8.28 -4.67 -26.49
CA LYS A 160 -7.77 -3.36 -26.02
C LYS A 160 -8.79 -2.69 -25.07
N LYS A 161 -8.92 -3.17 -23.85
CA LYS A 161 -9.52 -2.41 -22.75
C LYS A 161 -8.39 -1.91 -21.84
N PHE A 162 -8.12 -0.61 -21.95
CA PHE A 162 -7.32 0.22 -21.03
C PHE A 162 -5.86 -0.20 -20.82
N SER A 163 -4.98 0.15 -21.76
CA SER A 163 -3.55 0.32 -21.44
C SER A 163 -3.42 1.38 -20.36
N LYS A 164 -2.95 1.01 -19.16
CA LYS A 164 -2.71 1.95 -18.06
C LYS A 164 -1.51 2.89 -18.34
N SER A 165 -0.59 2.50 -19.23
CA SER A 165 0.66 3.24 -19.46
C SER A 165 0.51 4.24 -20.59
N LEU A 166 1.14 5.42 -20.42
CA LEU A 166 1.14 6.47 -21.42
C LEU A 166 2.08 6.10 -22.58
N PRO A 167 1.60 6.07 -23.83
CA PRO A 167 2.46 5.87 -25.00
C PRO A 167 3.56 6.94 -25.05
N GLU A 168 4.82 6.53 -24.91
CA GLU A 168 6.00 7.42 -24.90
C GLU A 168 5.92 8.57 -23.85
N GLY A 169 5.11 8.38 -22.80
CA GLY A 169 4.87 9.38 -21.76
C GLY A 169 3.94 10.52 -22.15
N ARG A 170 3.35 10.49 -23.34
CA ARG A 170 2.46 11.53 -23.88
C ARG A 170 1.14 11.57 -23.11
N LEU A 171 0.89 12.67 -22.40
CA LEU A 171 -0.19 12.74 -21.41
C LEU A 171 -1.59 12.60 -22.03
N PHE A 172 -1.80 13.28 -23.16
CA PHE A 172 -3.05 13.33 -23.91
C PHE A 172 -3.07 12.38 -25.12
N ALA A 173 -2.11 11.46 -25.23
CA ALA A 173 -2.17 10.35 -26.19
C ALA A 173 -3.11 9.24 -25.69
N VAL A 174 -4.37 9.62 -25.45
CA VAL A 174 -5.47 8.75 -25.00
C VAL A 174 -6.63 8.87 -25.97
N THR A 175 -7.59 7.96 -25.88
CA THR A 175 -8.75 8.00 -26.78
C THR A 175 -9.72 9.11 -26.41
N GLY A 176 -10.50 9.59 -27.39
CA GLY A 176 -11.55 10.58 -27.14
C GLY A 176 -12.57 10.12 -26.08
N ARG A 177 -12.89 8.82 -26.02
CA ARG A 177 -13.73 8.25 -24.98
C ARG A 177 -13.11 8.38 -23.58
N ASN A 178 -11.80 8.21 -23.45
CA ASN A 178 -11.13 8.39 -22.16
C ASN A 178 -11.25 9.85 -21.67
N LEU A 179 -11.04 10.83 -22.55
CA LEU A 179 -11.19 12.24 -22.17
C LEU A 179 -12.64 12.57 -21.85
N LYS A 180 -13.58 12.19 -22.70
CA LYS A 180 -15.00 12.54 -22.54
C LYS A 180 -15.68 11.80 -21.38
N ASP A 181 -15.59 10.48 -21.38
CA ASP A 181 -16.40 9.63 -20.48
C ASP A 181 -15.70 9.39 -19.13
N ASN A 182 -14.40 9.67 -19.02
CA ASN A 182 -13.66 9.55 -17.76
C ASN A 182 -13.25 10.92 -17.20
N ASP A 183 -12.46 11.71 -17.93
CA ASP A 183 -11.89 12.94 -17.37
C ASP A 183 -12.93 14.06 -17.24
N PHE A 184 -13.70 14.34 -18.30
CA PHE A 184 -14.80 15.30 -18.25
C PHE A 184 -15.93 14.86 -17.33
N GLN A 185 -16.22 13.56 -17.26
CA GLN A 185 -17.17 13.03 -16.28
C GLN A 185 -16.64 13.21 -14.84
N SER A 186 -15.33 13.10 -14.61
CA SER A 186 -14.73 13.36 -13.29
C SER A 186 -14.86 14.83 -12.91
N LEU A 187 -14.65 15.76 -13.85
CA LEU A 187 -14.87 17.18 -13.62
C LEU A 187 -16.30 17.47 -13.18
N VAL A 188 -17.28 16.81 -13.78
CA VAL A 188 -18.69 16.94 -13.41
C VAL A 188 -18.95 16.37 -12.02
N ASN A 189 -18.46 15.16 -11.75
CA ASN A 189 -18.64 14.52 -10.45
C ASN A 189 -17.99 15.30 -9.29
N LEU A 190 -16.88 15.98 -9.58
CA LEU A 190 -16.17 16.83 -8.63
C LEU A 190 -16.77 18.24 -8.51
N GLY A 191 -17.80 18.56 -9.29
CA GLY A 191 -18.49 19.87 -9.24
C GLY A 191 -17.79 20.99 -10.01
N TRP A 192 -16.80 20.68 -10.86
CA TRP A 192 -16.12 21.66 -11.70
C TRP A 192 -16.90 22.02 -12.96
N LEU A 193 -17.85 21.20 -13.38
CA LEU A 193 -18.71 21.43 -14.54
C LEU A 193 -20.13 20.95 -14.22
N ASN A 194 -21.13 21.65 -14.74
CA ASN A 194 -22.51 21.15 -14.77
C ASN A 194 -22.81 20.51 -16.13
N ILE A 195 -23.75 19.57 -16.19
CA ILE A 195 -24.22 18.98 -17.46
C ILE A 195 -25.66 19.39 -17.72
N LYS A 196 -25.93 19.79 -18.97
CA LYS A 196 -27.27 19.83 -19.57
C LYS A 196 -27.35 18.82 -20.69
N LYS A 197 -28.50 18.14 -20.80
CA LYS A 197 -28.77 17.20 -21.90
C LYS A 197 -29.82 17.80 -22.83
N TYR A 198 -29.44 18.06 -24.07
CA TYR A 198 -30.35 18.52 -25.12
C TYR A 198 -30.35 17.51 -26.26
N SER A 199 -31.51 16.89 -26.52
CA SER A 199 -31.70 15.95 -27.65
C SER A 199 -30.61 14.86 -27.72
N GLY A 200 -30.23 14.29 -26.57
CA GLY A 200 -29.18 13.27 -26.46
C GLY A 200 -27.73 13.77 -26.51
N LYS A 201 -27.50 15.07 -26.72
CA LYS A 201 -26.16 15.68 -26.65
C LYS A 201 -25.86 16.20 -25.24
N VAL A 202 -24.66 15.93 -24.77
CA VAL A 202 -24.12 16.42 -23.48
C VAL A 202 -23.47 17.78 -23.72
N ILE A 203 -23.97 18.81 -23.04
CA ILE A 203 -23.40 20.15 -22.99
C ILE A 203 -22.89 20.40 -21.57
N TYR A 204 -21.66 20.89 -21.46
CA TYR A 204 -21.05 21.28 -20.19
C TYR A 204 -21.26 22.77 -19.96
N THR A 205 -21.56 23.15 -18.73
CA THR A 205 -21.69 24.55 -18.30
C THR A 205 -20.62 24.85 -17.26
N LYS A 206 -19.93 25.98 -17.43
CA LYS A 206 -18.92 26.46 -16.47
C LYS A 206 -19.56 26.83 -15.13
N VAL A 207 -18.83 26.65 -14.04
CA VAL A 207 -19.23 27.11 -12.70
C VAL A 207 -18.65 28.49 -12.41
N ASN A 208 -19.33 29.27 -11.57
CA ASN A 208 -18.85 30.61 -11.17
C ASN A 208 -18.04 30.59 -9.87
N ARG A 209 -18.22 29.55 -9.05
CA ARG A 209 -17.46 29.26 -7.83
C ARG A 209 -16.95 27.83 -7.90
N PHE A 210 -15.70 27.62 -7.50
CA PHE A 210 -15.10 26.30 -7.43
C PHE A 210 -15.70 25.47 -6.30
N PRO A 211 -15.60 24.13 -6.38
CA PRO A 211 -16.17 23.24 -5.37
C PRO A 211 -15.65 23.56 -3.97
N GLU A 212 -16.54 23.73 -2.98
CA GLU A 212 -16.15 24.00 -1.60
C GLU A 212 -15.24 22.89 -1.03
N VAL A 213 -15.43 21.65 -1.45
CA VAL A 213 -14.56 20.52 -1.08
C VAL A 213 -13.11 20.78 -1.51
N PHE A 214 -12.89 21.33 -2.71
CA PHE A 214 -11.56 21.69 -3.19
C PHE A 214 -10.97 22.86 -2.38
N LEU A 215 -11.76 23.93 -2.17
CA LEU A 215 -11.31 25.13 -1.46
C LEU A 215 -11.03 24.86 0.04
N SER A 216 -11.86 24.06 0.70
CA SER A 216 -11.67 23.65 2.11
C SER A 216 -10.49 22.70 2.27
N SER A 217 -10.31 21.72 1.37
CA SER A 217 -9.16 20.81 1.41
C SER A 217 -7.83 21.54 1.25
N LEU A 218 -7.80 22.63 0.48
CA LEU A 218 -6.61 23.47 0.32
C LEU A 218 -6.34 24.36 1.55
N LYS A 219 -7.40 24.80 2.25
CA LYS A 219 -7.30 25.62 3.47
C LYS A 219 -6.94 24.81 4.71
N ASN A 220 -7.35 23.54 4.80
CA ASN A 220 -7.09 22.65 5.93
C ASN A 220 -5.63 22.14 6.00
N LYS A 221 -4.65 22.93 5.54
CA LYS A 221 -3.21 22.61 5.53
C LYS A 221 -2.61 22.29 6.91
N GLU A 222 -3.34 22.49 8.01
CA GLU A 222 -2.86 22.20 9.37
C GLU A 222 -3.49 21.00 10.07
N ILE A 223 -4.59 20.42 9.58
CA ILE A 223 -5.08 19.16 10.16
C ILE A 223 -4.45 18.05 9.34
N THR A 224 -3.33 17.54 9.85
CA THR A 224 -2.78 16.24 9.50
C THR A 224 -3.93 15.24 9.35
N SER A 225 -4.36 15.00 8.10
CA SER A 225 -5.27 13.92 7.79
C SER A 225 -4.70 12.69 8.48
N GLU A 226 -5.48 12.13 9.40
CA GLU A 226 -5.19 10.86 10.07
C GLU A 226 -5.14 9.79 8.97
N GLN A 227 -3.99 9.72 8.32
CA GLN A 227 -3.76 8.85 7.19
C GLN A 227 -3.45 7.48 7.76
N PHE A 228 -4.36 6.53 7.52
CA PHE A 228 -4.02 5.13 7.66
C PHE A 228 -2.83 4.81 6.76
N THR A 229 -1.86 4.08 7.30
CA THR A 229 -0.73 3.54 6.52
C THR A 229 -1.19 2.46 5.55
N ASN A 230 -2.32 1.79 5.83
CA ASN A 230 -2.97 0.87 4.91
C ASN A 230 -3.65 1.65 3.78
N HIS A 231 -3.29 1.34 2.53
CA HIS A 231 -3.74 2.06 1.35
C HIS A 231 -5.27 1.98 1.13
N GLU A 232 -5.87 0.81 1.37
CA GLU A 232 -7.32 0.62 1.20
C GLU A 232 -8.11 1.39 2.26
N LEU A 233 -7.74 1.24 3.53
CA LEU A 233 -8.38 1.98 4.63
C LEU A 233 -8.19 3.48 4.49
N SER A 234 -7.02 3.93 4.00
CA SER A 234 -6.78 5.33 3.69
C SER A 234 -7.71 5.82 2.58
N ALA A 235 -7.92 5.04 1.52
CA ALA A 235 -8.87 5.38 0.46
C ALA A 235 -10.31 5.48 0.97
N PHE A 236 -10.75 4.54 1.82
CA PHE A 236 -12.06 4.61 2.46
C PHE A 236 -12.19 5.82 3.38
N ASN A 237 -11.18 6.07 4.24
CA ASN A 237 -11.17 7.21 5.15
C ASN A 237 -11.25 8.54 4.39
N ASN A 238 -10.42 8.71 3.36
CA ASN A 238 -10.41 9.93 2.57
C ASN A 238 -11.72 10.13 1.79
N SER A 239 -12.39 9.06 1.40
CA SER A 239 -13.63 9.13 0.62
C SER A 239 -14.89 9.29 1.48
N LEU A 240 -14.93 8.69 2.66
CA LEU A 240 -16.18 8.50 3.41
C LEU A 240 -16.11 8.93 4.88
N SER A 241 -14.97 9.37 5.40
CA SER A 241 -14.84 9.79 6.81
C SER A 241 -15.76 10.95 7.19
N GLN A 242 -16.04 11.85 6.24
CA GLN A 242 -16.89 13.01 6.47
C GLN A 242 -18.38 12.67 6.32
N PRO A 243 -19.26 13.32 7.10
CA PRO A 243 -20.70 13.16 6.95
C PRO A 243 -21.20 13.49 5.53
N ILE A 244 -22.03 12.62 4.97
CA ILE A 244 -22.68 12.83 3.66
C ILE A 244 -24.09 13.35 3.91
N ASN A 245 -24.37 14.59 3.50
CA ASN A 245 -25.58 15.35 3.85
C ASN A 245 -25.81 15.45 5.36
N GLY A 246 -24.74 15.71 6.12
CA GLY A 246 -24.81 15.86 7.58
C GLY A 246 -24.97 14.54 8.36
N ILE A 247 -24.97 13.39 7.68
CA ILE A 247 -25.11 12.08 8.32
C ILE A 247 -23.80 11.29 8.21
N GLN A 248 -23.27 10.79 9.33
CA GLN A 248 -22.12 9.89 9.34
C GLN A 248 -22.53 8.54 8.74
N ARG A 249 -21.84 8.10 7.67
CA ARG A 249 -22.17 6.87 6.94
C ARG A 249 -21.04 5.85 6.87
N PHE A 250 -19.84 6.22 7.29
CA PHE A 250 -18.69 5.34 7.37
C PHE A 250 -18.27 5.17 8.81
N PHE A 251 -18.06 3.93 9.20
CA PHE A 251 -17.62 3.53 10.53
C PHE A 251 -16.56 2.47 10.37
N ILE A 252 -15.46 2.59 11.13
CA ILE A 252 -14.46 1.54 11.25
C ILE A 252 -14.74 0.81 12.55
N HIS A 253 -15.15 -0.44 12.44
CA HIS A 253 -15.23 -1.33 13.59
C HIS A 253 -13.92 -2.12 13.70
N ALA A 254 -13.09 -1.75 14.67
CA ALA A 254 -11.94 -2.54 15.07
C ALA A 254 -12.31 -3.30 16.34
N GLU A 255 -12.28 -4.63 16.30
CA GLU A 255 -12.35 -5.42 17.53
C GLU A 255 -11.12 -5.08 18.37
N TYR A 256 -11.30 -4.63 19.62
CA TYR A 256 -10.22 -4.25 20.52
C TYR A 256 -10.23 -5.19 21.72
N ILE A 257 -9.12 -5.89 21.97
CA ILE A 257 -9.02 -6.84 23.11
C ILE A 257 -8.47 -6.20 24.38
N VAL A 258 -8.02 -4.95 24.29
CA VAL A 258 -7.45 -4.24 25.43
C VAL A 258 -8.58 -3.58 26.20
N HIS A 259 -8.56 -3.77 27.52
CA HIS A 259 -9.58 -3.21 28.40
C HIS A 259 -9.53 -1.68 28.37
N SER A 260 -10.68 -1.02 28.28
CA SER A 260 -10.79 0.44 28.15
C SER A 260 -10.12 1.21 29.29
N SER A 261 -10.04 0.62 30.48
CA SER A 261 -9.31 1.19 31.64
C SER A 261 -7.81 1.37 31.41
N LEU A 262 -7.23 0.77 30.36
CA LEU A 262 -5.83 0.89 30.00
C LEU A 262 -5.60 1.91 28.86
N ASN A 263 -6.65 2.54 28.32
CA ASN A 263 -6.52 3.44 27.19
C ASN A 263 -5.60 4.63 27.49
N GLU A 264 -5.80 5.31 28.62
CA GLU A 264 -4.95 6.44 29.03
C GLU A 264 -3.48 6.02 29.17
N HIS A 265 -3.21 4.90 29.83
CA HIS A 265 -1.85 4.36 29.97
C HIS A 265 -1.20 4.07 28.61
N ILE A 266 -1.95 3.48 27.69
CA ILE A 266 -1.46 3.17 26.34
C ILE A 266 -1.20 4.44 25.55
N GLU A 267 -2.07 5.44 25.63
CA GLU A 267 -1.87 6.74 25.00
C GLU A 267 -0.61 7.42 25.54
N LEU A 268 -0.39 7.39 26.87
CA LEU A 268 0.82 7.91 27.50
C LEU A 268 2.08 7.18 27.02
N LEU A 269 2.05 5.85 26.93
CA LEU A 269 3.15 5.06 26.36
C LEU A 269 3.41 5.45 24.90
N GLN A 270 2.37 5.57 24.08
CA GLN A 270 2.49 5.96 22.67
C GLN A 270 3.09 7.37 22.53
N GLN A 271 2.65 8.33 23.35
CA GLN A 271 3.20 9.68 23.38
C GLN A 271 4.67 9.68 23.81
N LYS A 272 5.02 8.91 24.85
CA LYS A 272 6.41 8.75 25.32
C LYS A 272 7.27 8.20 24.19
N ILE A 273 6.90 7.07 23.59
CA ILE A 273 7.61 6.46 22.46
C ILE A 273 7.73 7.42 21.27
N LYS A 274 6.65 8.11 20.90
CA LYS A 274 6.65 9.13 19.83
C LYS A 274 7.66 10.25 20.11
N SER A 275 7.81 10.67 21.36
CA SER A 275 8.81 11.67 21.76
C SER A 275 10.25 11.15 21.62
N LEU A 276 10.48 9.85 21.83
CA LEU A 276 11.79 9.23 21.64
C LEU A 276 12.19 9.19 20.16
N TRP A 277 11.24 8.84 19.28
CA TRP A 277 11.48 8.78 17.83
C TRP A 277 11.69 10.13 17.15
N LYS A 278 11.31 11.23 17.81
CA LYS A 278 11.58 12.59 17.30
C LYS A 278 13.02 13.06 17.50
N ARG A 279 13.83 12.33 18.26
CA ARG A 279 15.23 12.70 18.55
C ARG A 279 16.14 12.18 17.45
N ASP A 280 17.22 12.90 17.17
CA ASP A 280 18.23 12.50 16.18
C ASP A 280 18.81 11.10 16.46
N LYS A 281 18.97 10.78 17.75
CA LYS A 281 19.35 9.45 18.23
C LYS A 281 18.27 8.92 19.17
N VAL A 282 17.56 7.89 18.72
CA VAL A 282 16.55 7.20 19.54
C VAL A 282 17.26 6.50 20.71
N PRO A 283 16.94 6.82 21.97
CA PRO A 283 17.59 6.19 23.12
C PRO A 283 17.13 4.75 23.32
N LEU A 284 17.98 3.94 23.95
CA LEU A 284 17.55 2.66 24.53
C LEU A 284 16.53 2.92 25.64
N VAL A 285 15.60 1.98 25.78
CA VAL A 285 14.59 2.01 26.84
C VAL A 285 14.63 0.73 27.64
N LYS A 286 14.34 0.86 28.93
CA LYS A 286 14.05 -0.25 29.83
C LYS A 286 12.54 -0.41 29.92
N LEU A 287 12.04 -1.57 29.51
CA LEU A 287 10.65 -1.97 29.64
C LEU A 287 10.48 -2.81 30.89
N ASN A 288 9.53 -2.46 31.74
CA ASN A 288 8.97 -3.39 32.71
C ASN A 288 7.76 -4.07 32.07
N TYR A 289 7.90 -5.34 31.71
CA TYR A 289 6.98 -6.05 30.82
C TYR A 289 6.36 -7.27 31.49
N ARG A 290 5.02 -7.36 31.46
CA ARG A 290 4.26 -8.51 31.95
C ARG A 290 4.04 -9.53 30.84
N SER A 291 4.89 -10.57 30.78
CA SER A 291 4.94 -11.51 29.66
C SER A 291 3.81 -12.53 29.71
N ALA A 292 2.93 -12.52 28.70
CA ALA A 292 1.94 -13.58 28.52
C ALA A 292 2.59 -14.95 28.19
N LYS A 293 3.77 -14.96 27.55
CA LYS A 293 4.50 -16.19 27.21
C LYS A 293 5.12 -16.85 28.45
N LEU A 294 5.32 -16.08 29.53
CA LEU A 294 5.87 -16.53 30.81
C LEU A 294 4.80 -16.46 31.92
N TYR A 295 3.56 -16.82 31.62
CA TYR A 295 2.48 -16.92 32.61
C TYR A 295 2.26 -15.63 33.45
N GLN A 296 2.35 -14.46 32.81
CA GLN A 296 2.24 -13.14 33.43
C GLN A 296 3.41 -12.75 34.36
N GLU A 297 4.57 -13.40 34.27
CA GLU A 297 5.78 -12.93 34.95
C GLU A 297 6.14 -11.50 34.48
N THR A 298 6.49 -10.64 35.44
CA THR A 298 7.04 -9.31 35.16
C THR A 298 8.56 -9.40 35.07
N ILE A 299 9.08 -8.89 33.95
CA ILE A 299 10.50 -8.92 33.63
C ILE A 299 10.94 -7.55 33.11
N ASP A 300 12.21 -7.24 33.29
CA ASP A 300 12.83 -6.07 32.69
C ASP A 300 13.48 -6.43 31.35
N CYS A 301 13.27 -5.61 30.33
CA CYS A 301 13.89 -5.77 29.01
C CYS A 301 14.49 -4.45 28.55
N ILE A 302 15.79 -4.45 28.24
CA ILE A 302 16.47 -3.33 27.57
C ILE A 302 16.37 -3.53 26.07
N VAL A 303 15.77 -2.55 25.39
CA VAL A 303 15.49 -2.63 23.95
C VAL A 303 15.70 -1.29 23.25
N TYR A 304 15.90 -1.37 21.94
CA TYR A 304 15.81 -0.26 21.01
C TYR A 304 14.39 -0.23 20.41
N PRO A 305 13.57 0.79 20.72
CA PRO A 305 12.18 0.84 20.26
C PRO A 305 12.08 1.26 18.79
N VAL A 306 11.44 0.45 17.94
CA VAL A 306 11.48 0.64 16.47
C VAL A 306 10.17 1.19 15.91
N CYS A 307 9.06 0.49 16.08
CA CYS A 307 7.75 0.96 15.60
C CYS A 307 6.60 0.35 16.38
N ILE A 308 5.41 0.95 16.26
CA ILE A 308 4.16 0.38 16.75
C ILE A 308 3.40 -0.24 15.58
N TYR A 309 2.96 -1.48 15.75
CA TYR A 309 2.13 -2.21 14.81
C TYR A 309 0.78 -2.53 15.47
N TYR A 310 -0.33 -2.11 14.86
CA TYR A 310 -1.65 -2.57 15.27
C TYR A 310 -1.97 -3.86 14.51
N TYR A 311 -2.10 -4.96 15.23
CA TYR A 311 -2.35 -6.28 14.63
C TYR A 311 -3.37 -7.06 15.45
N LYS A 312 -4.34 -7.68 14.76
CA LYS A 312 -5.39 -8.54 15.35
C LYS A 312 -5.83 -8.08 16.74
N ARG A 313 -6.34 -6.85 16.82
CA ARG A 313 -7.05 -6.27 17.98
C ARG A 313 -6.19 -5.61 19.07
N ALA A 314 -4.86 -5.55 18.93
CA ALA A 314 -4.01 -4.88 19.90
C ALA A 314 -2.82 -4.13 19.24
N PRO A 315 -2.30 -3.08 19.90
CA PRO A 315 -1.06 -2.42 19.50
C PRO A 315 0.17 -3.11 20.13
N TYR A 316 1.20 -3.30 19.31
CA TYR A 316 2.46 -3.94 19.64
C TYR A 316 3.64 -3.00 19.35
N LEU A 317 4.56 -2.84 20.31
CA LEU A 317 5.85 -2.23 20.09
C LEU A 317 6.79 -3.32 19.57
N PHE A 318 7.19 -3.21 18.30
CA PHE A 318 8.35 -3.96 17.83
C PHE A 318 9.61 -3.25 18.31
N ALA A 319 10.47 -4.01 18.95
CA ALA A 319 11.75 -3.54 19.43
C ALA A 319 12.83 -4.60 19.17
N TYR A 320 14.08 -4.14 19.09
CA TYR A 320 15.25 -5.00 18.97
C TYR A 320 16.02 -4.97 20.29
N GLY A 321 16.32 -6.13 20.89
CA GLY A 321 16.99 -6.19 22.18
C GLY A 321 16.71 -7.48 22.95
N GLN A 322 16.65 -7.35 24.28
CA GLN A 322 16.40 -8.48 25.18
C GLN A 322 14.99 -9.03 25.01
N ILE A 323 14.84 -10.30 24.68
CA ILE A 323 13.52 -10.94 24.61
C ILE A 323 13.08 -11.45 25.99
N PRO A 324 11.76 -11.57 26.26
CA PRO A 324 11.27 -12.18 27.49
C PRO A 324 11.77 -13.59 27.75
N GLN A 325 12.50 -13.79 28.86
CA GLN A 325 13.00 -15.09 29.31
C GLN A 325 12.90 -15.26 30.83
N SER A 326 12.59 -16.47 31.29
CA SER A 326 12.46 -16.81 32.71
C SER A 326 13.82 -17.04 33.40
N ASN A 327 14.88 -17.40 32.65
CA ASN A 327 16.21 -17.66 33.21
C ASN A 327 17.09 -16.40 33.19
N ARG A 328 17.27 -15.78 34.35
CA ARG A 328 17.97 -14.50 34.53
C ARG A 328 19.49 -14.59 34.64
N LYS A 329 20.10 -15.77 34.45
CA LYS A 329 21.56 -15.95 34.59
C LYS A 329 22.37 -15.10 33.61
N ASN A 330 21.86 -14.90 32.39
CA ASN A 330 22.42 -13.95 31.42
C ASN A 330 21.28 -13.29 30.64
N PRO A 331 20.91 -12.03 30.97
CA PRO A 331 19.78 -11.34 30.33
C PRO A 331 20.07 -11.00 28.85
N TRP A 332 21.34 -11.08 28.44
CA TRP A 332 21.80 -10.86 27.07
C TRP A 332 22.05 -12.16 26.29
N SER A 333 21.65 -13.32 26.83
CA SER A 333 21.84 -14.63 26.18
C SER A 333 21.15 -14.74 24.82
N LYS A 334 20.10 -13.95 24.59
CA LYS A 334 19.46 -13.80 23.29
C LYS A 334 19.04 -12.36 23.04
N ILE A 335 19.56 -11.80 21.95
CA ILE A 335 19.19 -10.49 21.41
C ILE A 335 18.51 -10.73 20.07
N ASP A 336 17.28 -10.28 19.92
CA ASP A 336 16.51 -10.45 18.69
C ASP A 336 15.40 -9.39 18.62
N TRP A 337 14.62 -9.44 17.55
CA TRP A 337 13.34 -8.77 17.47
C TRP A 337 12.35 -9.35 18.48
N TYR A 338 11.42 -8.53 18.94
CA TYR A 338 10.26 -9.01 19.71
C TYR A 338 9.08 -8.04 19.63
N ASP A 339 7.88 -8.59 19.75
CA ASP A 339 6.60 -7.89 19.69
C ASP A 339 6.01 -7.69 21.10
N TYR A 340 6.25 -6.53 21.72
CA TYR A 340 5.74 -6.22 23.06
C TYR A 340 4.34 -5.63 22.96
N ARG A 341 3.33 -6.33 23.49
CA ARG A 341 1.98 -5.77 23.61
C ARG A 341 1.99 -4.52 24.50
N LEU A 342 1.47 -3.40 24.00
CA LEU A 342 1.48 -2.13 24.75
C LEU A 342 0.70 -2.23 26.06
N ASP A 343 -0.41 -2.95 26.10
CA ASP A 343 -1.21 -3.19 27.32
C ASP A 343 -0.50 -4.05 28.39
N LYS A 344 0.65 -4.63 28.03
CA LYS A 344 1.48 -5.47 28.90
C LYS A 344 2.78 -4.78 29.33
N ILE A 345 3.10 -3.61 28.78
CA ILE A 345 4.18 -2.76 29.26
C ILE A 345 3.66 -2.00 30.49
N ILE A 346 4.19 -2.32 31.66
CA ILE A 346 3.82 -1.66 32.93
C ILE A 346 4.49 -0.28 32.98
N ASN A 347 5.78 -0.21 32.65
CA ASN A 347 6.52 1.03 32.54
C ASN A 347 7.56 0.96 31.42
N LEU A 348 7.93 2.13 30.89
CA LEU A 348 8.97 2.32 29.89
C LEU A 348 9.82 3.50 30.32
N ASP A 349 11.10 3.29 30.57
CA ASP A 349 12.01 4.36 31.00
C ASP A 349 13.19 4.51 30.05
N GLU A 350 13.64 5.74 29.85
CA GLU A 350 14.84 6.01 29.05
C GLU A 350 16.08 5.60 29.84
N LEU A 351 16.95 4.79 29.24
CA LEU A 351 18.12 4.27 29.94
C LEU A 351 19.06 5.40 30.43
N ASN A 352 19.23 6.45 29.61
CA ASN A 352 20.07 7.60 29.93
C ASN A 352 19.54 8.44 31.10
N LYS A 353 18.25 8.29 31.47
CA LYS A 353 17.65 8.97 32.62
C LYS A 353 17.65 8.11 33.89
N LEU A 354 17.88 6.81 33.74
CA LEU A 354 17.85 5.84 34.83
C LEU A 354 19.19 5.73 35.56
N ASP A 355 20.32 6.07 34.94
CA ASP A 355 21.63 5.83 35.57
C ASP A 355 22.72 6.81 35.15
N SER A 356 23.25 7.52 36.16
CA SER A 356 24.61 8.08 36.19
C SER A 356 25.70 6.98 36.18
N ASN A 357 25.30 5.71 36.28
CA ASN A 357 26.15 4.51 36.31
C ASN A 357 25.83 3.53 35.16
N ALA A 358 25.69 4.03 33.92
CA ALA A 358 25.43 3.21 32.73
C ALA A 358 26.46 2.07 32.49
N ASP A 359 27.63 2.13 33.16
CA ASP A 359 28.67 1.10 33.16
C ASP A 359 28.26 -0.22 33.86
N ASN A 360 27.19 -0.25 34.66
CA ASN A 360 26.76 -1.45 35.40
C ASN A 360 25.80 -2.39 34.64
N LEU A 361 25.35 -2.04 33.44
CA LEU A 361 24.34 -2.83 32.70
C LEU A 361 24.94 -3.89 31.75
N ASP A 362 26.27 -3.95 31.64
CA ASP A 362 27.05 -4.85 30.77
C ASP A 362 26.39 -5.05 29.40
N ILE A 363 26.03 -3.93 28.77
CA ILE A 363 25.30 -3.93 27.51
C ILE A 363 26.26 -4.40 26.40
N PRO A 364 25.96 -5.50 25.70
CA PRO A 364 26.89 -6.04 24.72
C PRO A 364 27.19 -5.04 23.60
N LYS A 365 28.48 -4.84 23.31
CA LYS A 365 28.91 -3.92 22.26
C LYS A 365 28.23 -4.18 20.91
N HIS A 366 28.08 -5.45 20.52
CA HIS A 366 27.42 -5.81 19.26
C HIS A 366 25.94 -5.35 19.18
N PHE A 367 25.24 -5.26 20.32
CA PHE A 367 23.88 -4.72 20.38
C PHE A 367 23.88 -3.20 20.19
N LEU A 368 24.79 -2.50 20.87
CA LEU A 368 24.95 -1.05 20.70
C LEU A 368 25.37 -0.69 19.27
N ASP A 369 26.31 -1.44 18.69
CA ASP A 369 26.79 -1.27 17.31
C ASP A 369 25.66 -1.50 16.31
N LYS A 370 24.78 -2.50 16.54
CA LYS A 370 23.59 -2.68 15.68
C LYS A 370 22.62 -1.51 15.84
N CYS A 371 22.33 -1.04 17.05
CA CYS A 371 21.35 0.02 17.31
C CYS A 371 21.80 1.42 16.86
N TYR A 372 23.10 1.70 16.87
CA TYR A 372 23.66 3.03 16.62
C TYR A 372 24.67 3.08 15.48
N GLY A 373 24.92 1.96 14.82
CA GLY A 373 25.81 1.88 13.66
C GLY A 373 25.14 2.37 12.37
N LYS A 374 25.76 2.00 11.24
CA LYS A 374 25.35 2.47 9.90
C LYS A 374 23.93 2.04 9.49
N TYR A 375 23.43 0.94 10.04
CA TYR A 375 22.14 0.34 9.66
C TYR A 375 21.34 -0.05 10.91
N PRO A 376 20.79 0.94 11.63
CA PRO A 376 20.00 0.70 12.84
C PRO A 376 18.71 -0.08 12.53
N PRO A 377 18.18 -0.86 13.49
CA PRO A 377 16.87 -1.50 13.36
C PRO A 377 15.82 -0.46 12.96
N ASN A 378 15.09 -0.75 11.88
CA ASN A 378 14.13 0.19 11.30
C ASN A 378 12.82 -0.51 10.92
N PRO A 379 11.74 0.25 10.70
CA PRO A 379 10.42 -0.33 10.42
C PRO A 379 10.35 -1.15 9.12
N ASP A 380 11.19 -0.86 8.11
CA ASP A 380 11.16 -1.57 6.84
C ASP A 380 11.73 -2.99 6.97
N GLU A 381 12.74 -3.21 7.83
CA GLU A 381 13.22 -4.57 8.17
C GLU A 381 12.09 -5.45 8.73
N ILE A 382 11.14 -4.89 9.47
CA ILE A 382 9.99 -5.62 10.00
C ILE A 382 9.02 -5.99 8.88
N LYS A 383 8.70 -5.04 7.99
CA LYS A 383 7.81 -5.30 6.83
C LYS A 383 8.37 -6.36 5.92
N ASP A 384 9.69 -6.32 5.66
CA ASP A 384 10.38 -7.32 4.84
C ASP A 384 10.28 -8.71 5.51
N LYS A 385 10.52 -8.80 6.82
CA LYS A 385 10.40 -10.07 7.57
C LYS A 385 8.97 -10.62 7.61
N MET A 386 7.96 -9.74 7.68
CA MET A 386 6.54 -10.11 7.69
C MET A 386 6.02 -10.54 6.31
N SER A 387 6.51 -9.91 5.24
CA SER A 387 6.11 -10.26 3.87
C SER A 387 6.79 -11.52 3.35
N ALA A 388 8.01 -11.82 3.80
CA ALA A 388 8.77 -12.98 3.34
C ALA A 388 8.31 -14.32 3.94
N VAL A 389 7.78 -14.32 5.17
CA VAL A 389 7.46 -15.54 5.92
C VAL A 389 6.11 -15.39 6.59
N TRP A 390 5.23 -16.37 6.43
CA TRP A 390 3.93 -16.35 7.07
C TRP A 390 4.06 -16.40 8.59
N GLY A 391 3.57 -15.37 9.27
CA GLY A 391 3.60 -15.25 10.73
C GLY A 391 3.83 -13.80 11.17
N PHE A 392 3.37 -13.48 12.38
CA PHE A 392 3.55 -12.17 13.01
C PHE A 392 4.75 -12.15 13.96
N ASP A 393 5.05 -13.27 14.63
CA ASP A 393 6.18 -13.40 15.56
C ASP A 393 7.51 -13.51 14.78
N ILE A 394 8.04 -12.39 14.28
CA ILE A 394 9.18 -12.37 13.34
C ILE A 394 10.51 -12.92 13.88
N HIS A 395 10.61 -13.10 15.20
CA HIS A 395 11.76 -13.70 15.90
C HIS A 395 11.69 -15.23 16.00
N LYS A 396 10.57 -15.82 15.58
CA LYS A 396 10.42 -17.28 15.53
C LYS A 396 11.17 -17.86 14.33
N PRO A 397 11.70 -19.09 14.44
CA PRO A 397 12.34 -19.77 13.31
C PRO A 397 11.41 -19.91 12.12
N GLN A 398 11.98 -19.88 10.92
CA GLN A 398 11.29 -20.16 9.67
C GLN A 398 11.42 -21.64 9.33
N ALA A 399 10.36 -22.25 8.83
CA ALA A 399 10.36 -23.59 8.27
C ALA A 399 9.45 -23.68 7.04
N LEU A 400 9.59 -24.76 6.27
CA LEU A 400 8.69 -25.09 5.17
C LEU A 400 7.36 -25.63 5.71
N LEU A 401 6.26 -25.12 5.18
CA LEU A 401 4.91 -25.63 5.37
C LEU A 401 4.33 -26.00 3.99
N ILE A 402 3.75 -27.19 3.92
CA ILE A 402 2.99 -27.64 2.76
C ILE A 402 1.55 -27.84 3.21
N LEU A 403 0.63 -27.17 2.53
CA LEU A 403 -0.80 -27.26 2.77
C LEU A 403 -1.49 -27.88 1.56
N ARG A 404 -2.51 -28.70 1.83
CA ARG A 404 -3.50 -29.13 0.86
C ARG A 404 -4.79 -28.35 1.11
N PHE A 405 -5.33 -27.77 0.07
CA PHE A 405 -6.62 -27.10 0.05
C PHE A 405 -7.61 -27.92 -0.76
N ASP A 406 -8.87 -27.91 -0.32
CA ASP A 406 -9.99 -28.18 -1.22
C ASP A 406 -10.02 -27.17 -2.38
N GLN A 407 -10.40 -27.61 -3.58
CA GLN A 407 -10.39 -26.79 -4.79
C GLN A 407 -11.36 -25.61 -4.69
N TYR A 408 -12.57 -25.84 -4.16
CA TYR A 408 -13.56 -24.78 -4.00
C TYR A 408 -13.07 -23.73 -3.02
N PHE A 409 -12.52 -24.15 -1.88
CA PHE A 409 -12.00 -23.24 -0.87
C PHE A 409 -10.82 -22.43 -1.40
N TYR A 410 -9.88 -23.06 -2.11
CA TYR A 410 -8.74 -22.34 -2.69
C TYR A 410 -9.18 -21.26 -3.67
N GLY A 411 -10.05 -21.60 -4.63
CA GLY A 411 -10.50 -20.65 -5.66
C GLY A 411 -11.32 -19.47 -5.12
N ASN A 412 -12.03 -19.64 -4.00
CA ASN A 412 -12.88 -18.58 -3.44
C ASN A 412 -12.21 -17.75 -2.34
N TYR A 413 -11.22 -18.31 -1.61
CA TYR A 413 -10.68 -17.67 -0.40
C TYR A 413 -9.16 -17.45 -0.40
N ILE A 414 -8.44 -18.05 -1.35
CA ILE A 414 -6.97 -17.93 -1.45
C ILE A 414 -6.58 -17.28 -2.78
N GLU A 415 -7.01 -17.85 -3.90
CA GLU A 415 -6.69 -17.38 -5.25
C GLU A 415 -7.13 -15.92 -5.46
N GLY A 416 -6.25 -15.08 -6.00
CA GLY A 416 -6.54 -13.67 -6.26
C GLY A 416 -6.62 -12.77 -5.01
N THR A 417 -6.27 -13.27 -3.83
CA THR A 417 -6.12 -12.46 -2.60
C THR A 417 -4.64 -12.10 -2.36
N GLU A 418 -4.35 -11.18 -1.43
CA GLU A 418 -2.96 -10.90 -0.99
C GLU A 418 -2.20 -12.17 -0.52
N ARG A 419 -2.92 -13.25 -0.18
CA ARG A 419 -2.32 -14.52 0.22
C ARG A 419 -1.79 -15.29 -0.98
N ASP A 420 -2.26 -15.05 -2.20
CA ASP A 420 -1.80 -15.76 -3.39
C ASP A 420 -0.30 -15.56 -3.64
N ASP A 421 0.22 -14.36 -3.33
CA ASP A 421 1.65 -14.04 -3.41
C ASP A 421 2.50 -14.88 -2.43
N MET A 422 1.91 -15.33 -1.32
CA MET A 422 2.62 -16.09 -0.28
C MET A 422 2.40 -17.61 -0.41
N PHE A 423 1.23 -18.04 -0.88
CA PHE A 423 0.82 -19.45 -0.99
C PHE A 423 1.14 -20.01 -2.38
N HIS A 424 2.39 -20.41 -2.59
CA HIS A 424 2.87 -20.80 -3.90
C HIS A 424 2.36 -22.18 -4.30
N LYS A 425 1.49 -22.23 -5.31
CA LYS A 425 0.93 -23.48 -5.83
C LYS A 425 2.02 -24.43 -6.35
N ILE A 426 1.94 -25.69 -5.98
CA ILE A 426 2.86 -26.75 -6.40
C ILE A 426 2.10 -28.02 -6.79
N THR A 427 2.73 -28.84 -7.63
CA THR A 427 2.19 -30.13 -8.06
C THR A 427 2.43 -31.21 -7.00
N ARG A 428 1.61 -32.27 -7.02
CA ARG A 428 1.79 -33.46 -6.17
C ARG A 428 3.20 -34.06 -6.27
N LYS A 429 3.78 -34.12 -7.47
CA LYS A 429 5.17 -34.58 -7.69
C LYS A 429 6.20 -33.68 -6.97
N GLN A 430 5.98 -32.37 -6.97
CA GLN A 430 6.83 -31.43 -6.23
C GLN A 430 6.68 -31.60 -4.72
N VAL A 431 5.47 -31.85 -4.22
CA VAL A 431 5.24 -32.17 -2.79
C VAL A 431 6.04 -33.40 -2.38
N GLU A 432 5.93 -34.51 -3.12
CA GLU A 432 6.69 -35.74 -2.82
C GLU A 432 8.21 -35.52 -2.86
N LYS A 433 8.69 -34.71 -3.81
CA LYS A 433 10.10 -34.33 -3.89
C LYS A 433 10.54 -33.52 -2.65
N LEU A 434 9.74 -32.54 -2.23
CA LEU A 434 10.03 -31.74 -1.03
C LEU A 434 10.06 -32.60 0.23
N ILE A 435 9.06 -33.47 0.43
CA ILE A 435 9.05 -34.41 1.57
C ILE A 435 10.35 -35.24 1.59
N LYS A 436 10.76 -35.79 0.43
CA LYS A 436 12.00 -36.57 0.33
C LYS A 436 13.27 -35.77 0.66
N SER A 437 13.29 -34.47 0.36
CA SER A 437 14.43 -33.59 0.65
C SER A 437 14.52 -33.16 2.11
N TYR A 438 13.38 -33.04 2.81
CA TYR A 438 13.32 -32.50 4.16
C TYR A 438 13.13 -33.55 5.26
N THR A 439 13.09 -34.84 4.89
CA THR A 439 12.97 -35.96 5.82
C THR A 439 14.11 -36.97 5.60
N PRO A 440 14.58 -37.69 6.63
CA PRO A 440 15.59 -38.73 6.47
C PRO A 440 15.14 -39.81 5.48
N LYS A 441 16.04 -40.23 4.60
CA LYS A 441 15.76 -41.21 3.55
C LYS A 441 15.16 -42.50 4.13
N ALA A 442 14.03 -42.92 3.59
CA ALA A 442 13.29 -44.13 3.99
C ALA A 442 12.81 -44.17 5.46
N SER A 443 12.74 -43.02 6.15
CA SER A 443 12.14 -42.93 7.48
C SER A 443 10.65 -43.28 7.48
N LEU A 444 10.13 -43.66 8.64
CA LEU A 444 8.69 -43.90 8.82
C LEU A 444 7.87 -42.65 8.49
N GLU A 445 8.34 -41.48 8.94
CA GLU A 445 7.75 -40.17 8.62
C GLU A 445 7.66 -39.94 7.11
N GLN A 446 8.77 -40.16 6.37
CA GLN A 446 8.79 -39.98 4.92
C GLN A 446 7.74 -40.86 4.23
N LYS A 447 7.66 -42.13 4.63
CA LYS A 447 6.69 -43.09 4.06
C LYS A 447 5.25 -42.67 4.39
N GLN A 448 4.98 -42.25 5.62
CA GLN A 448 3.65 -41.81 6.07
C GLN A 448 3.16 -40.57 5.32
N LEU A 449 4.05 -39.58 5.14
CA LEU A 449 3.73 -38.33 4.45
C LEU A 449 3.49 -38.56 2.95
N ILE A 450 4.33 -39.38 2.30
CA ILE A 450 4.14 -39.73 0.89
C ILE A 450 2.83 -40.52 0.71
N SER A 451 2.55 -41.51 1.55
CA SER A 451 1.30 -42.28 1.51
C SER A 451 0.07 -41.37 1.69
N THR A 452 0.15 -40.41 2.62
CA THR A 452 -0.89 -39.39 2.80
C THR A 452 -1.16 -38.66 1.49
N VAL A 453 -0.13 -38.05 0.90
CA VAL A 453 -0.27 -37.31 -0.36
C VAL A 453 -0.82 -38.21 -1.47
N GLN A 454 -0.42 -39.48 -1.48
CA GLN A 454 -0.84 -40.42 -2.50
C GLN A 454 -2.31 -40.81 -2.43
N SER A 455 -2.86 -40.85 -1.23
CA SER A 455 -4.27 -41.17 -0.95
C SER A 455 -5.25 -40.01 -1.23
N ARG A 456 -4.75 -38.81 -1.54
CA ARG A 456 -5.58 -37.61 -1.74
C ARG A 456 -6.04 -37.45 -3.19
N SER A 457 -7.10 -36.67 -3.36
CA SER A 457 -7.71 -36.41 -4.66
C SER A 457 -6.72 -35.72 -5.60
N GLU A 458 -6.78 -36.04 -6.88
CA GLU A 458 -5.95 -35.39 -7.90
C GLU A 458 -6.35 -33.93 -8.17
N TYR A 459 -7.57 -33.55 -7.77
CA TYR A 459 -8.10 -32.18 -7.89
C TYR A 459 -7.66 -31.25 -6.74
N ASP A 460 -6.99 -31.80 -5.73
CA ASP A 460 -6.54 -31.03 -4.58
C ASP A 460 -5.47 -30.01 -4.95
N ILE A 461 -5.54 -28.84 -4.32
CA ILE A 461 -4.57 -27.78 -4.54
C ILE A 461 -3.51 -27.82 -3.44
N TYR A 462 -2.26 -28.00 -3.82
CA TYR A 462 -1.14 -27.95 -2.88
C TYR A 462 -0.42 -26.62 -2.98
N CYS A 463 -0.13 -26.02 -1.84
CA CYS A 463 0.71 -24.82 -1.75
C CYS A 463 1.90 -25.07 -0.84
N LYS A 464 3.06 -24.55 -1.22
CA LYS A 464 4.20 -24.35 -0.33
C LYS A 464 4.20 -22.94 0.22
N ILE A 465 4.63 -22.80 1.46
CA ILE A 465 4.78 -21.52 2.13
C ILE A 465 5.88 -21.65 3.19
N ASP A 466 6.68 -20.60 3.35
CA ASP A 466 7.56 -20.50 4.50
C ASP A 466 6.79 -19.89 5.66
N TYR A 467 6.89 -20.49 6.84
CA TYR A 467 6.10 -20.09 8.00
C TYR A 467 6.94 -19.99 9.28
N ARG A 468 6.44 -19.21 10.24
CA ARG A 468 7.03 -19.08 11.58
C ARG A 468 6.60 -20.23 12.48
N VAL A 469 7.55 -21.06 12.88
CA VAL A 469 7.31 -22.21 13.76
C VAL A 469 6.76 -21.74 15.10
N ASP A 470 5.71 -22.42 15.60
CA ASP A 470 5.00 -22.09 16.85
C ASP A 470 4.40 -20.69 16.94
N ASP A 471 4.19 -20.01 15.81
CA ASP A 471 3.38 -18.80 15.80
C ASP A 471 1.90 -19.17 15.99
N ASN A 472 1.34 -18.75 17.13
CA ASN A 472 -0.05 -19.02 17.49
C ASN A 472 -1.04 -18.46 16.45
N ASN A 473 -0.69 -17.39 15.73
CA ASN A 473 -1.54 -16.81 14.69
C ASN A 473 -1.78 -17.74 13.52
N ILE A 474 -0.78 -18.56 13.18
CA ILE A 474 -0.83 -19.54 12.09
C ILE A 474 -1.68 -20.71 12.54
N VAL A 475 -1.42 -21.23 13.74
CA VAL A 475 -2.22 -22.31 14.34
C VAL A 475 -3.69 -21.93 14.43
N MET A 476 -4.01 -20.75 14.98
CA MET A 476 -5.39 -20.25 15.04
C MET A 476 -6.02 -20.12 13.64
N ARG A 477 -5.25 -19.73 12.62
CA ARG A 477 -5.77 -19.63 11.26
C ARG A 477 -6.06 -21.00 10.65
N LEU A 478 -5.16 -21.97 10.83
CA LEU A 478 -5.36 -23.34 10.36
C LEU A 478 -6.59 -23.98 11.03
N ARG A 479 -6.77 -23.76 12.34
CA ARG A 479 -7.99 -24.16 13.06
C ARG A 479 -9.25 -23.54 12.47
N ALA A 480 -9.23 -22.26 12.11
CA ALA A 480 -10.38 -21.59 11.52
C ALA A 480 -10.72 -22.12 10.11
N TRP A 481 -9.73 -22.57 9.36
CA TRP A 481 -9.96 -23.17 8.03
C TRP A 481 -10.42 -24.63 8.10
N CYS A 482 -10.08 -25.32 9.18
CA CYS A 482 -10.65 -26.61 9.60
C CYS A 482 -10.67 -27.64 8.43
N PRO A 483 -11.80 -28.24 7.98
CA PRO A 483 -11.74 -29.36 7.04
C PRO A 483 -11.30 -28.94 5.63
N ASN A 484 -11.25 -27.63 5.35
CA ASN A 484 -10.91 -27.11 4.02
C ASN A 484 -9.40 -27.10 3.76
N VAL A 485 -8.59 -27.22 4.82
CA VAL A 485 -7.13 -27.14 4.75
C VAL A 485 -6.49 -28.23 5.59
N GLU A 486 -5.57 -28.95 4.98
CA GLU A 486 -4.81 -30.01 5.63
C GLU A 486 -3.32 -29.67 5.60
N VAL A 487 -2.66 -29.72 6.77
CA VAL A 487 -1.21 -29.63 6.86
C VAL A 487 -0.61 -30.93 6.36
N ILE A 488 0.12 -30.90 5.24
CA ILE A 488 0.82 -32.07 4.71
C ILE A 488 2.20 -32.19 5.35
N PHE A 489 2.94 -31.10 5.49
CA PHE A 489 4.28 -31.07 6.09
C PHE A 489 4.45 -29.76 6.86
N PRO A 490 5.09 -29.73 8.05
CA PRO A 490 5.79 -30.83 8.73
C PRO A 490 4.85 -31.77 9.50
N LEU A 491 5.35 -32.96 9.87
CA LEU A 491 4.55 -34.02 10.50
C LEU A 491 4.06 -33.64 11.91
N ASP A 492 4.88 -32.95 12.70
CA ASP A 492 4.55 -32.52 14.05
C ASP A 492 3.35 -31.56 14.08
N LEU A 493 3.34 -30.56 13.20
CA LEU A 493 2.22 -29.63 13.07
C LEU A 493 0.97 -30.34 12.53
N ARG A 494 1.15 -31.23 11.56
CA ARG A 494 0.06 -32.07 11.03
C ARG A 494 -0.60 -32.92 12.12
N ASP A 495 0.21 -33.58 12.94
CA ASP A 495 -0.27 -34.45 14.02
C ASP A 495 -0.93 -33.63 15.13
N ARG A 496 -0.41 -32.44 15.42
CA ARG A 496 -1.07 -31.47 16.30
C ARG A 496 -2.46 -31.09 15.78
N MET A 497 -2.58 -30.69 14.51
CA MET A 497 -3.88 -30.30 13.93
C MET A 497 -4.88 -31.46 13.95
N ARG A 498 -4.41 -32.69 13.68
CA ARG A 498 -5.26 -33.89 13.75
C ARG A 498 -5.78 -34.16 15.16
N ARG A 499 -4.89 -34.14 16.16
CA ARG A 499 -5.24 -34.38 17.56
C ARG A 499 -6.24 -33.34 18.08
N GLU A 500 -5.99 -32.06 17.81
CA GLU A 500 -6.89 -30.98 18.23
C GLU A 500 -8.28 -31.12 17.57
N MET A 501 -8.35 -31.53 16.29
CA MET A 501 -9.63 -31.79 15.62
C MET A 501 -10.35 -33.02 16.20
N GLN A 502 -9.63 -34.08 16.57
CA GLN A 502 -10.21 -35.25 17.22
C GLN A 502 -10.76 -34.91 18.62
N GLU A 503 -10.01 -34.16 19.42
CA GLU A 503 -10.46 -33.67 20.74
C GLU A 503 -11.73 -32.82 20.60
N ALA A 504 -11.75 -31.87 19.65
CA ALA A 504 -12.94 -31.06 19.38
C ALA A 504 -14.14 -31.92 18.95
N TYR A 505 -13.93 -32.92 18.09
CA TYR A 505 -14.99 -33.85 17.69
C TYR A 505 -15.56 -34.62 18.90
N PHE A 506 -14.70 -35.11 19.80
CA PHE A 506 -15.15 -35.81 21.00
C PHE A 506 -15.91 -34.91 21.98
N MET A 507 -15.59 -33.62 22.07
CA MET A 507 -16.32 -32.67 22.93
C MET A 507 -17.74 -32.36 22.42
N HIS A 508 -18.01 -32.57 21.13
CA HIS A 508 -19.30 -32.28 20.49
C HIS A 508 -20.12 -33.53 20.18
N ARG A 509 -19.65 -34.71 20.59
CA ARG A 509 -20.31 -36.00 20.36
C ARG A 509 -21.27 -36.38 21.48
#